data_AF-A0A8W8M5A1-F1
#
_entry.id   AF-A0A8W8M5A1-F1
#
_cell.length_a   1.000
_cell.length_b   1.000
_cell.length_c   1.000
_cell.angle_alpha   90.00
_cell.angle_beta   90.00
_cell.angle_gamma   90.00
#
_symmetry.space_group_name_H-M   'P 1'
#
loop_
_entity.id
_entity.type
_entity.pdbx_description
1 polymer ?
#
loop_
_entity_poly.entity_id
_entity_poly.type
_entity_poly.pdbx_seq_one_letter_code
_entity_poly.pdbx_strand_id
1 'polypeptide(L)'
;SPECVMVCILPASVPSHDVTFHIQQTLVEAFCVEHAIPILKIGDLEKLAVIFAGRKDVANSLENNQDEGEGDLTCLLVQVPEVKSPADQFVMEFCEMIFLPHPRIDLPA
;
A
#
# COMPACT_ATOMS: atom_id res chain seq x y z
N SER A 1 -13.85 -3.51 -7.05
CA SER A 1 -14.72 -2.35 -6.87
C SER A 1 -14.23 -1.57 -5.65
N PRO A 2 -14.15 -0.23 -5.68
CA PRO A 2 -13.54 0.58 -4.60
C PRO A 2 -14.16 0.35 -3.21
N GLU A 3 -15.45 0.02 -3.15
CA GLU A 3 -16.19 -0.28 -1.92
C GLU A 3 -15.71 -1.55 -1.20
N CYS A 4 -14.95 -2.41 -1.88
CA CYS A 4 -14.35 -3.60 -1.29
C CYS A 4 -12.94 -3.33 -0.76
N VAL A 5 -12.44 -2.10 -0.80
CA VAL A 5 -11.09 -1.76 -0.33
C VAL A 5 -11.18 -1.16 1.07
N MET A 6 -10.43 -1.74 2.01
CA MET A 6 -10.36 -1.29 3.39
C MET A 6 -9.30 -0.21 3.60
N VAL A 7 -8.12 -0.37 2.98
CA VAL A 7 -7.00 0.58 3.11
C VAL A 7 -6.09 0.46 1.88
N CYS A 8 -5.59 1.60 1.42
CA CYS A 8 -4.53 1.71 0.43
C CYS A 8 -3.20 1.98 1.14
N ILE A 9 -2.16 1.25 0.76
CA ILE A 9 -0.82 1.40 1.33
C ILE A 9 0.10 1.91 0.23
N LEU A 10 0.73 3.06 0.48
CA LEU A 10 1.61 3.75 -0.45
C LEU A 10 2.95 4.09 0.21
N PRO A 11 4.03 4.24 -0.55
CA PRO A 11 5.28 4.76 -0.02
C PRO A 11 5.14 6.21 0.42
N ALA A 12 5.83 6.54 1.51
CA ALA A 12 5.93 7.90 2.03
C ALA A 12 6.84 8.79 1.18
N SER A 13 7.82 8.20 0.49
CA SER A 13 8.74 8.89 -0.39
C SER A 13 8.72 8.26 -1.76
N VAL A 14 8.66 9.11 -2.77
CA VAL A 14 8.75 8.73 -4.18
C VAL A 14 10.20 8.94 -4.64
N PRO A 15 10.79 8.04 -5.44
CA PRO A 15 12.07 8.31 -6.07
C PRO A 15 11.96 9.53 -7.00
N SER A 16 12.71 10.59 -6.70
CA SER A 16 12.60 11.89 -7.40
C SER A 16 12.94 11.86 -8.90
N HIS A 17 13.50 10.73 -9.38
CA HIS A 17 13.93 10.55 -10.76
C HIS A 17 12.87 9.86 -11.63
N ASP A 18 11.83 9.26 -11.04
CA ASP A 18 10.78 8.55 -11.79
C ASP A 18 9.47 9.36 -11.80
N VAL A 19 9.30 10.15 -12.87
CA VAL A 19 8.08 10.93 -13.12
C VAL A 19 6.86 10.03 -13.32
N THR A 20 7.04 8.85 -13.91
CA THR A 20 5.94 7.91 -14.14
C THR A 20 5.40 7.42 -12.80
N PHE A 21 6.29 7.06 -11.87
CA PHE A 21 5.92 6.70 -10.51
C PHE A 21 5.15 7.82 -9.82
N HIS A 22 5.66 9.06 -9.90
CA HIS A 22 4.99 10.22 -9.32
C HIS A 22 3.55 10.39 -9.84
N ILE A 23 3.35 10.25 -11.15
CA ILE A 23 2.03 10.32 -11.77
C ILE A 23 1.15 9.17 -11.28
N GLN A 24 1.65 7.92 -11.30
CA GLN A 24 0.90 6.75 -10.86
C GLN A 24 0.45 6.89 -9.40
N GLN A 25 1.35 7.29 -8.50
CA GLN A 25 1.01 7.49 -7.10
C GLN A 25 -0.03 8.59 -6.93
N THR A 26 0.10 9.71 -7.65
CA THR A 26 -0.88 10.81 -7.61
C THR A 26 -2.27 10.34 -8.04
N LEU A 27 -2.37 9.51 -9.09
CA LEU A 27 -3.63 8.95 -9.55
C LEU A 27 -4.26 8.01 -8.51
N VAL A 28 -3.45 7.16 -7.88
CA VAL A 28 -3.92 6.25 -6.82
C VAL A 28 -4.37 7.02 -5.58
N GLU A 29 -3.63 8.05 -5.17
CA GLU A 29 -4.03 8.94 -4.07
C GLU A 29 -5.37 9.61 -4.36
N ALA A 30 -5.51 10.20 -5.55
CA ALA A 30 -6.76 10.85 -5.97
C ALA A 30 -7.95 9.88 -5.93
N PHE A 31 -7.77 8.67 -6.49
CA PHE A 31 -8.78 7.62 -6.46
C PHE A 31 -9.20 7.25 -5.03
N CYS A 32 -8.22 7.08 -4.14
CA CYS A 32 -8.51 6.71 -2.75
C CYS A 32 -9.25 7.84 -2.01
N VAL A 33 -8.85 9.10 -2.22
CA VAL A 33 -9.52 10.27 -1.64
C VAL A 33 -10.97 10.38 -2.15
N GLU A 34 -11.20 10.24 -3.45
CA GLU A 34 -12.54 10.31 -4.06
C GLU A 34 -13.49 9.23 -3.53
N HIS A 35 -12.95 8.05 -3.21
CA HIS A 35 -13.72 6.91 -2.70
C HIS A 35 -13.69 6.76 -1.18
N ALA A 36 -13.15 7.74 -0.44
CA ALA A 36 -12.97 7.68 1.01
C ALA A 36 -12.24 6.42 1.49
N ILE A 37 -11.30 5.92 0.68
CA ILE A 37 -10.41 4.82 1.04
C ILE A 37 -9.26 5.41 1.87
N PRO A 38 -9.05 4.95 3.11
CA PRO A 38 -7.92 5.38 3.92
C PRO A 38 -6.59 5.07 3.22
N ILE A 39 -5.66 6.04 3.22
CA ILE A 39 -4.31 5.86 2.68
C ILE A 39 -3.32 5.82 3.83
N LEU A 40 -2.53 4.75 3.91
CA LEU A 40 -1.44 4.57 4.85
C LEU A 40 -0.10 4.72 4.14
N LYS A 41 0.75 5.62 4.64
CA LYS A 41 2.10 5.85 4.11
C LYS A 41 3.13 4.97 4.81
N ILE A 42 3.98 4.26 4.06
CA ILE A 42 5.08 3.44 4.60
C ILE A 42 6.43 4.10 4.31
N GLY A 43 7.27 4.20 5.33
CA GLY A 43 8.59 4.82 5.19
C GLY A 43 9.61 4.02 4.35
N ASP A 44 9.51 2.69 4.37
CA ASP A 44 10.51 1.77 3.82
C ASP A 44 9.83 0.65 3.01
N LEU A 45 10.00 0.71 1.69
CA LEU A 45 9.45 -0.27 0.75
C LEU A 45 10.20 -1.61 0.77
N GLU A 46 11.49 -1.61 1.09
CA GLU A 46 12.28 -2.84 1.14
C GLU A 46 11.76 -3.75 2.27
N LYS A 47 11.44 -3.15 3.42
CA LYS A 47 10.80 -3.88 4.53
C LYS A 47 9.42 -4.44 4.15
N LEU A 48 8.67 -3.70 3.33
CA LEU A 48 7.40 -4.20 2.81
C LEU A 48 7.63 -5.43 1.94
N ALA A 49 8.57 -5.37 1.00
CA ALA A 49 8.93 -6.50 0.15
C ALA A 49 9.35 -7.73 0.98
N VAL A 50 10.11 -7.54 2.06
CA VAL A 50 10.50 -8.64 2.99
C VAL A 50 9.30 -9.30 3.66
N ILE A 51 8.29 -8.54 4.10
CA ILE A 51 7.04 -9.10 4.67
C ILE A 51 6.33 -10.02 3.66
N PHE A 52 6.44 -9.72 2.36
CA PHE A 52 5.83 -10.50 1.30
C PHE A 52 6.74 -11.59 0.70
N ALA A 53 8.06 -11.53 0.91
CA ALA A 53 9.03 -12.46 0.34
C ALA A 53 8.82 -13.94 0.77
N GLY A 54 8.11 -14.18 1.87
CA GLY A 54 7.74 -15.54 2.33
C GLY A 54 6.37 -16.04 1.85
N ARG A 55 5.61 -15.21 1.12
CA ARG A 55 4.24 -15.51 0.68
C ARG A 55 4.22 -16.00 -0.78
N LYS A 56 3.97 -17.29 -0.97
CA LYS A 56 3.97 -17.96 -2.30
C LYS A 56 2.94 -17.38 -3.28
N ASP A 57 1.87 -16.78 -2.76
CA ASP A 57 0.84 -16.06 -3.50
C ASP A 57 1.36 -14.76 -4.14
N VAL A 58 2.35 -14.10 -3.53
CA VAL A 58 2.95 -12.86 -4.04
C VAL A 58 4.21 -13.14 -4.87
N ALA A 59 4.95 -14.21 -4.54
CA ALA A 59 6.08 -14.67 -5.34
C ALA A 59 5.69 -14.93 -6.82
N ASN A 60 4.53 -15.55 -7.07
CA ASN A 60 4.06 -15.82 -8.44
C ASN A 60 3.70 -14.53 -9.23
N SER A 61 3.30 -13.46 -8.55
CA SER A 61 3.04 -12.15 -9.19
C SER A 61 4.33 -11.39 -9.49
N LEU A 62 5.38 -11.59 -8.70
CA LEU A 62 6.71 -11.05 -8.96
C LEU A 62 7.43 -11.84 -10.07
N GLU A 63 7.23 -13.16 -10.14
CA GLU A 63 7.84 -14.03 -11.17
C GLU A 63 7.18 -13.89 -12.56
N ASN A 64 5.90 -13.55 -12.66
CA ASN A 64 5.25 -13.30 -13.96
C ASN A 64 5.59 -11.92 -14.56
N ASN A 65 6.30 -11.06 -13.84
CA ASN A 65 6.85 -9.79 -14.32
C ASN A 65 8.35 -9.91 -14.61
N GLN A 66 8.82 -11.09 -15.06
CA GLN A 66 10.20 -11.30 -15.56
C GLN A 66 10.46 -10.67 -16.94
N ASP A 67 9.93 -9.47 -17.19
CA ASP A 67 10.38 -8.62 -18.29
C ASP A 67 11.33 -7.57 -17.70
N GLU A 68 12.59 -7.96 -17.47
CA GLU A 68 13.79 -7.16 -17.15
C GLU A 68 13.68 -5.91 -16.24
N GLY A 69 12.60 -5.77 -15.47
CA GLY A 69 12.33 -4.68 -14.55
C GLY A 69 12.14 -5.23 -13.15
N GLU A 70 12.94 -4.72 -12.21
CA GLU A 70 12.76 -4.88 -10.78
C GLU A 70 11.26 -4.74 -10.43
N GLY A 71 10.65 -5.80 -9.90
CA GLY A 71 9.22 -5.85 -9.62
C GLY A 71 8.87 -4.91 -8.48
N ASP A 72 8.71 -3.63 -8.77
CA ASP A 72 8.50 -2.60 -7.77
C ASP A 72 7.12 -2.76 -7.14
N LEU A 73 7.10 -3.18 -5.88
CA LEU A 73 5.90 -3.15 -5.03
C LEU A 73 5.59 -1.68 -4.68
N THR A 74 4.93 -0.98 -5.60
CA THR A 74 4.68 0.47 -5.50
C THR A 74 3.41 0.83 -4.72
N CYS A 75 2.45 -0.09 -4.60
CA CYS A 75 1.16 0.13 -3.95
C CYS A 75 0.53 -1.20 -3.53
N LEU A 76 -0.18 -1.21 -2.40
CA LEU A 76 -1.04 -2.33 -2.00
C LEU A 76 -2.46 -1.85 -1.70
N LEU A 77 -3.44 -2.59 -2.19
CA LEU A 77 -4.84 -2.39 -1.86
C LEU A 77 -5.31 -3.57 -1.02
N VAL A 78 -5.60 -3.31 0.26
CA VAL A 78 -6.10 -4.33 1.17
C VAL A 78 -7.62 -4.36 1.03
N GLN A 79 -8.16 -5.52 0.65
CA GLN A 79 -9.60 -5.69 0.53
C GLN A 79 -10.24 -5.92 1.91
N VAL A 80 -11.49 -5.55 2.04
CA VAL A 80 -12.30 -5.83 3.24
C VAL A 80 -12.39 -7.35 3.40
N PRO A 81 -11.89 -7.92 4.51
CA PRO A 81 -11.97 -9.36 4.73
C PRO A 81 -13.41 -9.78 5.05
N GLU A 82 -13.76 -11.04 4.75
CA GLU A 82 -15.05 -11.61 5.13
C GLU A 82 -15.23 -11.66 6.67
N VAL A 83 -14.12 -11.87 7.40
CA VAL A 83 -14.08 -11.88 8.86
C VAL A 83 -13.02 -10.88 9.32
N LYS A 84 -13.44 -9.85 10.04
CA LYS A 84 -12.54 -8.84 10.60
C LYS A 84 -11.71 -9.42 11.74
N SER A 85 -10.39 -9.30 11.63
CA SER A 85 -9.46 -9.57 12.70
C SER A 85 -9.30 -8.34 13.61
N PRO A 86 -8.78 -8.51 14.84
CA PRO A 86 -8.42 -7.38 15.71
C PRO A 86 -7.39 -6.43 15.06
N ALA A 87 -6.53 -6.94 14.18
CA ALA A 87 -5.56 -6.13 13.45
C ALA A 87 -6.24 -5.22 12.42
N ASP A 88 -7.27 -5.70 11.74
CA ASP A 88 -8.04 -4.88 10.79
C ASP A 88 -8.71 -3.72 11.49
N GLN A 89 -9.28 -3.97 12.68
CA GLN A 89 -9.89 -2.94 13.50
C GLN A 89 -8.86 -1.90 13.96
N PHE A 90 -7.69 -2.33 14.42
CA PHE A 90 -6.61 -1.43 14.81
C PHE A 90 -6.17 -0.52 13.66
N VAL A 91 -6.02 -1.07 12.44
CA VAL A 91 -5.60 -0.29 11.27
C VAL A 91 -6.64 0.75 10.89
N MET A 92 -7.93 0.40 10.90
CA MET A 92 -9.02 1.35 10.63
C MET A 92 -9.04 2.47 11.67
N GLU A 93 -8.99 2.14 12.96
CA GLU A 93 -8.97 3.13 14.05
C GLU A 93 -7.73 4.04 13.96
N PHE A 94 -6.57 3.49 13.63
CA PHE A 94 -5.35 4.27 13.43
C PHE A 94 -5.47 5.27 12.28
N CYS A 95 -6.11 4.87 11.18
CA CYS A 95 -6.34 5.76 10.04
C CYS A 95 -7.37 6.86 10.34
N GLU A 96 -8.40 6.58 11.14
CA GLU A 96 -9.42 7.56 11.53
C GLU A 96 -8.92 8.55 12.60
N MET A 97 -8.03 8.12 13.49
CA MET A 97 -7.58 8.93 14.64
C MET A 97 -6.59 10.03 14.25
N ILE A 98 -5.92 9.88 13.10
CA ILE A 98 -4.86 10.80 12.68
C ILE A 98 -5.47 11.87 11.75
N PHE A 99 -5.58 13.12 12.24
CA PHE A 99 -5.97 14.30 11.44
C PHE A 99 -4.94 14.72 10.37
N LEU A 100 -3.91 13.91 10.12
CA LEU A 100 -2.94 14.18 9.06
C LEU A 100 -3.50 13.67 7.72
N PRO A 101 -3.18 14.32 6.60
CA PRO A 101 -3.72 13.95 5.30
C PRO A 101 -3.49 12.47 4.97
N HIS A 102 -2.36 11.88 5.39
CA HIS A 102 -2.11 10.44 5.31
C HIS A 102 -1.20 10.00 6.48
N PRO A 103 -1.66 9.12 7.40
CA PRO A 103 -0.82 8.63 8.48
C PRO A 103 0.38 7.84 7.95
N ARG A 104 1.53 7.97 8.63
CA ARG A 104 2.76 7.25 8.27
C ARG A 104 3.11 6.21 9.33
N ILE A 105 3.48 5.01 8.89
CA ILE A 105 4.03 3.94 9.73
C ILE A 105 5.44 3.59 9.23
N ASP A 106 6.36 3.40 10.16
CA ASP A 106 7.66 2.80 9.89
C ASP A 106 7.63 1.35 10.39
N LEU A 107 7.90 0.41 9.48
CA LEU A 107 7.86 -1.01 9.80
C LEU A 107 9.06 -1.39 10.70
N PRO A 108 8.85 -2.29 11.69
CA PRO A 108 9.94 -2.82 12.48
C PRO A 108 10.96 -3.54 11.58
N ALA A 109 12.22 -3.53 12.02
CA ALA A 109 13.31 -4.24 11.36
C ALA A 109 13.19 -5.76 11.52
#